data_AF-A0A7S1BW62-F1
#
_entry.id   AF-A0A7S1BW62-F1
#
_cell.length_a   1.000
_cell.length_b   1.000
_cell.length_c   1.000
_cell.angle_alpha   90.00
_cell.angle_beta   90.00
_cell.angle_gamma   90.00
#
_symmetry.space_group_name_H-M   'P 1'
#
loop_
_entity.id
_entity.type
_entity.pdbx_description
1 polymer ?
#
loop_
_entity_poly.entity_id
_entity_poly.type
_entity_poly.pdbx_seq_one_letter_code
_entity_poly.pdbx_strand_id
1 'polypeptide(L)'
;KEPAMCGVCGADGGCREMPWVADRGHDHTAAVSTVTLYREGSTSTRIVDRFLADVLWPDQDVQNVVANQAIGIGAGNEDEGGPGSGGPHLERKPNGGPERMEIYRIKGLLSVLGDDDDDDSQFVHAETGLDSRKYIVQAVNDVWEVYPSKGATLLWSDDETRSCKLVVIGRWLDQKRLEEGFARCFDR
;
A
#
# COMPACT_ATOMS: atom_id res chain seq x y z
N LYS A 1 38.15 -48.77 3.41
CA LYS A 1 37.50 -48.32 4.66
C LYS A 1 36.12 -47.82 4.27
N GLU A 2 35.11 -48.60 4.64
CA GLU A 2 33.69 -48.37 4.38
C GLU A 2 33.14 -47.12 5.07
N PRO A 3 31.93 -46.67 4.67
CA PRO A 3 31.35 -45.36 4.93
C PRO A 3 30.46 -45.33 6.18
N ALA A 4 30.07 -44.12 6.60
CA ALA A 4 28.97 -43.92 7.53
C ALA A 4 27.81 -43.20 6.82
N MET A 5 26.79 -43.98 6.49
CA MET A 5 25.41 -43.53 6.31
C MET A 5 24.74 -43.35 7.68
N CYS A 6 23.83 -42.36 7.75
CA CYS A 6 22.50 -42.42 8.36
C CYS A 6 21.87 -41.03 8.10
N GLY A 7 20.68 -40.80 7.57
CA GLY A 7 19.44 -41.53 7.30
C GLY A 7 18.40 -40.41 7.06
N VAL A 8 17.25 -40.52 6.41
CA VAL A 8 16.36 -41.60 6.01
C VAL A 8 15.57 -41.01 4.82
N CYS A 9 15.66 -41.60 3.64
CA CYS A 9 14.69 -41.38 2.56
C CYS A 9 13.73 -42.57 2.56
N GLY A 10 12.49 -42.32 3.00
CA GLY A 10 11.40 -43.28 2.88
C GLY A 10 11.05 -43.50 1.41
N ALA A 11 10.78 -44.76 1.06
CA ALA A 11 10.55 -45.25 -0.30
C ALA A 11 9.12 -45.01 -0.84
N ASP A 12 8.33 -44.16 -0.20
CA ASP A 12 7.01 -43.76 -0.68
C ASP A 12 7.10 -42.32 -1.17
N GLY A 13 6.98 -42.14 -2.49
CA GLY A 13 7.05 -40.85 -3.19
C GLY A 13 5.92 -39.89 -2.85
N GLY A 14 5.91 -39.37 -1.63
CA GLY A 14 5.09 -38.26 -1.19
C GLY A 14 5.97 -37.03 -0.95
N CYS A 15 5.92 -36.06 -1.86
CA CYS A 15 6.29 -34.69 -1.52
C CYS A 15 5.38 -34.25 -0.37
N ARG A 16 5.88 -34.31 0.87
CA ARG A 16 5.19 -33.68 1.99
C ARG A 16 5.23 -32.18 1.73
N GLU A 17 4.07 -31.65 1.34
CA GLU A 17 3.78 -30.23 1.42
C GLU A 17 4.28 -29.71 2.77
N MET A 18 5.09 -28.65 2.73
CA MET A 18 5.41 -27.93 3.95
C MET A 18 4.07 -27.42 4.50
N PRO A 19 3.67 -27.82 5.72
CA PRO A 19 2.52 -27.21 6.34
C PRO A 19 2.88 -25.75 6.55
N TRP A 20 2.22 -24.87 5.79
CA TRP A 20 2.08 -23.47 6.15
C TRP A 20 1.77 -23.46 7.64
N VAL A 21 2.65 -22.85 8.43
CA VAL A 21 2.45 -22.70 9.86
C VAL A 21 1.09 -22.05 10.02
N ALA A 22 0.13 -22.84 10.50
CA ALA A 22 -1.20 -22.36 10.80
C ALA A 22 -1.04 -21.12 11.68
N ASP A 23 -1.64 -20.04 11.18
CA ASP A 23 -1.77 -18.74 11.79
C ASP A 23 -2.09 -18.92 13.28
N ARG A 24 -1.06 -18.81 14.13
CA ARG A 24 -1.27 -18.72 15.56
C ARG A 24 -1.70 -17.29 15.77
N GLY A 25 -3.03 -17.10 15.76
CA GLY A 25 -3.67 -15.82 16.07
C GLY A 25 -3.04 -15.21 17.31
N HIS A 26 -2.15 -14.26 17.09
CA HIS A 26 -1.68 -13.38 18.12
C HIS A 26 -2.78 -12.34 18.28
N ASP A 27 -3.49 -12.44 19.40
CA ASP A 27 -4.57 -11.55 19.78
C ASP A 27 -3.98 -10.16 20.06
N HIS A 28 -3.78 -9.39 18.99
CA HIS A 28 -3.50 -7.97 19.09
C HIS A 28 -4.70 -7.34 19.79
N THR A 29 -4.46 -6.42 20.73
CA THR A 29 -5.52 -5.56 21.27
C THR A 29 -6.42 -5.14 20.13
N ALA A 30 -7.68 -5.61 20.16
CA ALA A 30 -8.58 -5.86 19.01
C ALA A 30 -8.87 -4.66 18.06
N ALA A 31 -8.19 -3.53 18.24
CA ALA A 31 -8.35 -2.34 17.45
C ALA A 31 -7.37 -2.26 16.27
N VAL A 32 -6.10 -2.66 16.38
CA VAL A 32 -5.08 -2.44 15.31
C VAL A 32 -4.54 -3.75 14.75
N SER A 33 -4.55 -3.87 13.44
CA SER A 33 -4.11 -5.03 12.66
C SER A 33 -3.10 -4.64 11.59
N THR A 34 -2.40 -5.64 11.04
CA THR A 34 -1.44 -5.47 9.95
C THR A 34 -1.80 -6.42 8.81
N VAL A 35 -1.90 -5.90 7.59
CA VAL A 35 -2.08 -6.68 6.37
C VAL A 35 -0.82 -6.56 5.51
N THR A 36 -0.30 -7.69 5.03
CA THR A 36 0.83 -7.70 4.10
C THR A 36 0.32 -8.05 2.70
N LEU A 37 0.64 -7.21 1.73
CA LEU A 37 0.28 -7.38 0.33
C LEU A 37 1.53 -7.77 -0.44
N TYR A 38 1.45 -8.83 -1.24
CA TYR A 38 2.55 -9.37 -2.02
C TYR A 38 2.09 -9.76 -3.42
N ARG A 39 2.83 -9.32 -4.43
CA ARG A 39 2.67 -9.74 -5.82
C ARG A 39 4.04 -9.81 -6.50
N GLU A 40 4.26 -10.84 -7.29
CA GLU A 40 5.38 -10.91 -8.22
C GLU A 40 5.09 -10.08 -9.47
N GLY A 41 6.14 -9.54 -10.08
CA GLY A 41 6.05 -8.66 -11.25
C GLY A 41 6.30 -7.20 -10.92
N SER A 42 5.94 -6.35 -11.89
CA SER A 42 6.21 -4.91 -11.87
C SER A 42 4.94 -4.15 -12.27
N THR A 43 4.78 -2.94 -11.73
CA THR A 43 3.61 -2.07 -11.94
C THR A 43 4.05 -0.66 -12.34
N SER A 44 3.14 0.15 -12.89
CA SER A 44 3.36 1.60 -12.99
C SER A 44 3.11 2.27 -11.63
N THR A 45 3.88 3.31 -11.31
CA THR A 45 3.65 4.17 -10.15
C THR A 45 2.28 4.83 -10.19
N ARG A 46 1.84 5.28 -11.38
CA ARG A 46 0.53 5.92 -11.59
C ARG A 46 -0.64 5.03 -11.14
N ILE A 47 -0.54 3.71 -11.40
CA ILE A 47 -1.58 2.75 -11.00
C ILE A 47 -1.56 2.53 -9.49
N VAL A 48 -0.37 2.48 -8.89
CA VAL A 48 -0.24 2.36 -7.43
C VAL A 48 -0.73 3.62 -6.72
N ASP A 49 -0.44 4.81 -7.25
CA ASP A 49 -0.95 6.07 -6.70
C ASP A 49 -2.48 6.11 -6.70
N ARG A 50 -3.10 5.63 -7.77
CA ARG A 50 -4.57 5.48 -7.82
C ARG A 50 -5.08 4.50 -6.76
N PHE A 51 -4.42 3.35 -6.60
CA PHE A 51 -4.78 2.40 -5.53
C PHE A 51 -4.64 3.02 -4.14
N LEU A 52 -3.55 3.75 -3.88
CA LEU A 52 -3.31 4.45 -2.61
C LEU A 52 -4.38 5.52 -2.36
N ALA A 53 -4.73 6.32 -3.37
CA ALA A 53 -5.81 7.29 -3.29
C ALA A 53 -7.15 6.61 -2.96
N ASP A 54 -7.49 5.51 -3.65
CA ASP A 54 -8.76 4.80 -3.43
C ASP A 54 -8.91 4.21 -2.01
N VAL A 55 -7.80 3.79 -1.38
CA VAL A 55 -7.82 3.21 -0.03
C VAL A 55 -7.63 4.25 1.08
N LEU A 56 -6.84 5.30 0.85
CA LEU A 56 -6.57 6.35 1.85
C LEU A 56 -7.62 7.46 1.81
N TRP A 57 -8.22 7.75 0.65
CA TRP A 57 -9.22 8.80 0.43
C TRP A 57 -10.60 8.30 -0.03
N PRO A 58 -11.29 7.36 0.65
CA PRO A 58 -12.56 6.84 0.14
C PRO A 58 -13.69 7.88 -0.05
N ASP A 59 -13.60 9.05 0.60
CA ASP A 59 -14.69 10.04 0.69
C ASP A 59 -14.28 11.49 0.36
N GLN A 60 -13.10 11.75 -0.25
CA GLN A 60 -12.70 13.13 -0.52
C GLN A 60 -13.68 13.86 -1.45
N ASP A 61 -14.34 13.15 -2.36
CA ASP A 61 -15.36 13.74 -3.23
C ASP A 61 -16.55 14.30 -2.43
N VAL A 62 -16.95 13.62 -1.34
CA VAL A 62 -18.05 14.07 -0.49
C VAL A 62 -17.62 15.26 0.37
N GLN A 63 -16.38 15.25 0.87
CA GLN A 63 -15.84 16.35 1.68
C GLN A 63 -15.58 17.61 0.85
N ASN A 64 -15.13 17.47 -0.41
CA ASN A 64 -14.95 18.60 -1.32
C ASN A 64 -16.26 19.24 -1.72
N VAL A 65 -17.35 18.48 -1.89
CA VAL A 65 -18.69 19.06 -2.14
C VAL A 65 -19.17 19.88 -0.94
N VAL A 66 -18.97 19.41 0.29
CA VAL A 66 -19.35 20.15 1.50
C VAL A 66 -18.48 21.39 1.72
N ALA A 67 -17.17 21.29 1.47
CA ALA A 67 -16.25 22.43 1.54
C ALA A 67 -16.59 23.48 0.47
N ASN A 68 -16.88 23.07 -0.76
CA ASN A 68 -17.29 23.97 -1.84
C ASN A 68 -18.68 24.58 -1.60
N GLN A 69 -19.60 23.88 -0.91
CA GLN A 69 -20.88 24.46 -0.47
C GLN A 69 -20.70 25.48 0.67
N ALA A 70 -19.76 25.25 1.60
CA ALA A 70 -19.46 26.18 2.68
C ALA A 70 -18.77 27.48 2.18
N ILE A 71 -18.02 27.39 1.09
CA ILE A 71 -17.38 28.55 0.43
C ILE A 71 -18.36 29.24 -0.57
N GLY A 72 -19.47 28.58 -0.93
CA GLY A 72 -20.32 28.93 -2.07
C GLY A 72 -21.70 29.51 -1.78
N ILE A 73 -21.98 30.06 -0.58
CA ILE A 73 -23.15 30.94 -0.36
C ILE A 73 -22.75 32.10 0.57
N GLY A 74 -22.17 33.13 -0.03
CA GLY A 74 -21.83 34.39 0.62
C GLY A 74 -21.87 35.56 -0.36
N ALA A 75 -22.78 35.53 -1.33
CA ALA A 75 -23.13 36.71 -2.11
C ALA A 75 -24.28 37.43 -1.40
N GLY A 76 -23.93 38.42 -0.58
CA GLY A 76 -24.83 39.48 -0.13
C GLY A 76 -25.50 39.27 1.23
N ASN A 77 -24.84 39.72 2.30
CA ASN A 77 -25.38 40.72 3.22
C ASN A 77 -24.32 41.08 4.26
N GLU A 78 -23.96 42.37 4.27
CA GLU A 78 -23.20 43.00 5.34
C GLU A 78 -24.12 43.11 6.55
N ASP A 79 -23.84 42.42 7.65
CA ASP A 79 -24.25 42.89 8.97
C ASP A 79 -23.39 42.31 10.10
N GLU A 80 -23.29 43.09 11.16
CA GLU A 80 -22.24 43.11 12.19
C GLU A 80 -22.22 41.91 13.17
N GLY A 81 -21.01 41.58 13.67
CA GLY A 81 -20.81 41.23 15.08
C GLY A 81 -20.45 39.77 15.45
N GLY A 82 -19.23 39.57 15.95
CA GLY A 82 -18.95 38.55 16.99
C GLY A 82 -17.77 37.60 16.74
N PRO A 83 -16.79 37.50 17.68
CA PRO A 83 -15.59 36.68 17.52
C PRO A 83 -15.81 35.24 18.02
N GLY A 84 -15.25 34.27 17.29
CA GLY A 84 -15.32 32.87 17.66
C GLY A 84 -14.46 32.00 16.76
N SER A 85 -13.15 32.21 16.82
CA SER A 85 -12.13 31.41 16.13
C SER A 85 -12.08 29.99 16.73
N GLY A 86 -13.03 29.14 16.32
CA GLY A 86 -12.96 27.70 16.46
C GLY A 86 -12.80 27.10 15.07
N GLY A 87 -11.56 26.89 14.62
CA GLY A 87 -11.31 26.10 13.42
C GLY A 87 -11.95 24.71 13.61
N PRO A 88 -12.50 24.08 12.56
CA PRO A 88 -13.10 22.77 12.70
C PRO A 88 -11.99 21.75 13.00
N HIS A 89 -11.78 21.48 14.30
CA HIS A 89 -11.25 20.20 14.74
C HIS A 89 -12.30 19.18 14.35
N LEU A 90 -12.06 18.49 13.22
CA LEU A 90 -12.84 17.35 12.75
C LEU A 90 -12.67 16.21 13.77
N GLU A 91 -13.33 16.32 14.91
CA GLU A 91 -13.68 15.15 15.72
C GLU A 91 -14.61 14.30 14.85
N ARG A 92 -14.03 13.23 14.28
CA ARG A 92 -14.79 12.13 13.66
C ARG A 92 -15.83 11.67 14.67
N LYS A 93 -17.09 12.04 14.48
CA LYS A 93 -18.20 11.53 15.29
C LYS A 93 -18.24 10.00 15.20
N PRO A 94 -18.46 9.30 16.33
CA PRO A 94 -18.64 7.85 16.35
C PRO A 94 -20.10 7.55 15.95
N ASN A 95 -20.43 7.74 14.68
CA ASN A 95 -21.70 7.25 14.15
C ASN A 95 -21.49 5.80 13.71
N GLY A 96 -22.18 4.88 14.38
CA GLY A 96 -22.15 3.42 14.18
C GLY A 96 -22.67 2.95 12.82
N GLY A 97 -22.02 3.38 11.74
CA GLY A 97 -21.96 2.61 10.49
C GLY A 97 -20.98 1.44 10.62
N PRO A 98 -20.94 0.52 9.65
CA PRO A 98 -19.94 -0.54 9.63
C PRO A 98 -18.56 0.09 9.79
N GLU A 99 -17.77 -0.44 10.73
CA GLU A 99 -16.48 0.12 11.13
C GLU A 99 -15.62 0.34 9.88
N ARG A 100 -15.44 1.61 9.49
CA ARG A 100 -14.74 1.97 8.26
C ARG A 100 -13.26 1.67 8.44
N MET A 101 -12.64 1.06 7.42
CA MET A 101 -11.19 0.90 7.37
C MET A 101 -10.48 2.20 7.73
N GLU A 102 -9.60 2.15 8.71
CA GLU A 102 -8.77 3.28 9.13
C GLU A 102 -7.31 2.90 9.00
N ILE A 103 -6.64 3.40 7.96
CA ILE A 103 -5.22 3.13 7.70
C ILE A 103 -4.37 4.20 8.38
N TYR A 104 -3.43 3.77 9.21
CA TYR A 104 -2.46 4.66 9.88
C TYR A 104 -1.16 4.76 9.12
N ARG A 105 -0.70 3.64 8.54
CA ARG A 105 0.58 3.60 7.86
C ARG A 105 0.59 2.59 6.73
N ILE A 106 1.26 2.94 5.65
CA ILE A 106 1.68 1.99 4.61
C ILE A 106 3.18 2.12 4.44
N LYS A 107 3.87 0.98 4.30
CA LYS A 107 5.28 0.94 3.91
C LYS A 107 5.51 -0.17 2.92
N GLY A 108 6.39 0.03 1.95
CA GLY A 108 6.67 -1.04 1.01
C GLY A 108 7.75 -0.76 0.00
N LEU A 109 7.95 -1.76 -0.84
CA LEU A 109 8.88 -1.77 -1.96
C LEU A 109 8.14 -2.19 -3.21
N LEU A 110 8.42 -1.55 -4.34
CA LEU A 110 7.83 -1.85 -5.64
C LEU A 110 8.92 -2.12 -6.67
N SER A 111 8.64 -3.06 -7.57
CA SER A 111 9.27 -3.11 -8.88
C SER A 111 8.41 -2.31 -9.85
N VAL A 112 9.04 -1.38 -10.57
CA VAL A 112 8.34 -0.38 -11.38
C VAL A 112 8.72 -0.52 -12.86
N LEU A 113 7.73 -0.33 -13.73
CA LEU A 113 7.93 -0.13 -15.16
C LEU A 113 8.47 1.29 -15.38
N GLY A 114 9.52 1.44 -16.19
CA GLY A 114 10.02 2.75 -16.58
C GLY A 114 8.92 3.56 -17.26
N ASP A 115 8.79 4.83 -16.90
CA ASP A 115 7.92 5.77 -17.58
C ASP A 115 8.75 6.50 -18.65
N ASP A 116 8.24 6.59 -19.88
CA ASP A 116 8.96 7.21 -21.00
C ASP A 116 9.19 8.72 -20.79
N ASP A 117 8.44 9.32 -19.85
CA ASP A 117 8.43 10.75 -19.55
C ASP A 117 9.50 11.17 -18.52
N ASP A 118 10.24 10.24 -17.90
CA ASP A 118 11.21 10.54 -16.84
C ASP A 118 12.64 10.77 -17.38
N ASP A 119 13.29 11.84 -16.93
CA ASP A 119 14.70 12.17 -17.22
C ASP A 119 15.70 11.10 -16.71
N ASP A 120 15.22 10.10 -15.97
CA ASP A 120 15.98 9.02 -15.35
C ASP A 120 16.12 7.75 -16.23
N SER A 121 15.97 7.88 -17.55
CA SER A 121 16.09 6.79 -18.54
C SER A 121 17.33 5.89 -18.39
N GLN A 122 18.42 6.39 -17.79
CA GLN A 122 19.63 5.62 -17.48
C GLN A 122 19.40 4.40 -16.56
N PHE A 123 18.32 4.40 -15.78
CA PHE A 123 17.98 3.29 -14.88
C PHE A 123 16.98 2.30 -15.50
N VAL A 124 16.42 2.62 -16.67
CA VAL A 124 15.43 1.80 -17.35
C VAL A 124 16.11 0.88 -18.36
N HIS A 125 15.89 -0.42 -18.22
CA HIS A 125 16.43 -1.39 -19.17
C HIS A 125 15.66 -1.32 -20.49
N ALA A 126 16.35 -0.97 -21.58
CA ALA A 126 15.74 -0.79 -22.90
C ALA A 126 15.00 -2.04 -23.43
N GLU A 127 15.46 -3.24 -23.06
CA GLU A 127 14.87 -4.50 -23.54
C GLU A 127 13.58 -4.88 -22.79
N THR A 128 13.51 -4.59 -21.49
CA THR A 128 12.42 -5.05 -20.62
C THR A 128 11.47 -3.92 -20.23
N GLY A 129 11.88 -2.66 -20.39
CA GLY A 129 11.17 -1.47 -19.90
C GLY A 129 11.11 -1.40 -18.38
N LEU A 130 11.96 -2.13 -17.65
CA LEU A 130 11.95 -2.16 -16.18
C LEU A 130 12.93 -1.15 -15.60
N ASP A 131 12.54 -0.46 -14.53
CA ASP A 131 13.48 0.34 -13.75
C ASP A 131 14.31 -0.59 -12.85
N SER A 132 15.63 -0.39 -12.85
CA SER A 132 16.58 -1.13 -12.02
C SER A 132 16.47 -0.77 -10.53
N ARG A 133 15.90 0.37 -10.17
CA ARG A 133 15.78 0.85 -8.78
C ARG A 133 14.59 0.21 -8.07
N LYS A 134 14.72 0.00 -6.75
CA LYS A 134 13.57 -0.32 -5.90
C LYS A 134 12.84 0.97 -5.56
N TYR A 135 11.54 1.01 -5.81
CA TYR A 135 10.72 2.15 -5.42
C TYR A 135 10.21 1.94 -4.00
N ILE A 136 10.34 2.95 -3.17
CA ILE A 136 9.90 2.92 -1.77
C ILE A 136 8.54 3.59 -1.69
N VAL A 137 7.59 2.90 -1.07
CA VAL A 137 6.27 3.44 -0.73
C VAL A 137 6.25 3.76 0.75
N GLN A 138 5.81 4.97 1.08
CA GLN A 138 5.50 5.34 2.46
C GLN A 138 4.21 6.16 2.48
N ALA A 139 3.31 5.82 3.41
CA ALA A 139 2.13 6.61 3.69
C ALA A 139 1.93 6.73 5.20
N VAL A 140 1.43 7.89 5.64
CA VAL A 140 0.99 8.14 7.01
C VAL A 140 -0.36 8.85 6.93
N ASN A 141 -1.39 8.22 7.49
CA ASN A 141 -2.78 8.64 7.34
C ASN A 141 -3.18 8.78 5.86
N ASP A 142 -3.36 10.01 5.39
CA ASP A 142 -3.87 10.40 4.09
C ASP A 142 -2.79 10.96 3.14
N VAL A 143 -1.53 11.04 3.60
CA VAL A 143 -0.38 11.51 2.82
C VAL A 143 0.51 10.33 2.45
N TRP A 144 0.92 10.24 1.18
CA TRP A 144 1.84 9.22 0.71
C TRP A 144 2.85 9.77 -0.30
N GLU A 145 3.94 9.00 -0.46
CA GLU A 145 4.95 9.23 -1.47
C GLU A 145 5.42 7.87 -2.03
N VAL A 146 5.70 7.86 -3.33
CA VAL A 146 6.35 6.75 -4.03
C VAL A 146 7.57 7.31 -4.73
N TYR A 147 8.77 6.84 -4.36
CA TYR A 147 10.01 7.42 -4.89
C TYR A 147 11.08 6.34 -5.13
N PRO A 148 11.95 6.52 -6.14
CA PRO A 148 13.05 5.60 -6.39
C PRO A 148 14.09 5.66 -5.27
N SER A 149 14.66 4.50 -4.90
CA SER A 149 15.76 4.44 -3.95
C SER A 149 17.01 5.15 -4.49
N LYS A 150 17.68 5.95 -3.66
CA LYS A 150 18.85 6.77 -4.05
C LYS A 150 20.22 6.10 -3.87
N GLY A 151 20.26 4.78 -3.63
CA GLY A 151 21.50 4.06 -3.32
C GLY A 151 21.74 2.87 -4.24
N ALA A 152 22.99 2.66 -4.66
CA ALA A 152 23.39 1.52 -5.50
C ALA A 152 23.11 0.15 -4.85
N THR A 153 22.97 0.11 -3.52
CA THR A 153 22.64 -1.11 -2.77
C THR A 153 21.15 -1.46 -2.80
N LEU A 154 20.30 -0.58 -3.32
CA LEU A 154 18.85 -0.77 -3.40
C LEU A 154 18.37 -0.90 -4.85
N LEU A 155 19.25 -1.35 -5.74
CA LEU A 155 18.87 -1.79 -7.07
C LEU A 155 18.37 -3.25 -7.00
N TRP A 156 17.52 -3.60 -7.96
CA TRP A 156 17.20 -4.99 -8.27
C TRP A 156 18.39 -5.64 -8.96
N SER A 157 18.77 -6.82 -8.49
CA SER A 157 19.74 -7.65 -9.22
C SER A 157 19.07 -8.34 -10.40
N ASP A 158 19.86 -8.72 -11.41
CA ASP A 158 19.35 -9.44 -12.59
C ASP A 158 18.81 -10.85 -12.25
N ASP A 159 19.34 -11.46 -11.19
CA ASP A 159 18.89 -12.74 -10.64
C ASP A 159 17.77 -12.58 -9.59
N GLU A 160 17.43 -11.35 -9.20
CA GLU A 160 16.40 -11.09 -8.20
C GLU A 160 15.00 -11.09 -8.81
N THR A 161 14.09 -11.92 -8.26
CA THR A 161 12.69 -11.93 -8.66
C THR A 161 12.03 -10.58 -8.38
N ARG A 162 11.58 -9.92 -9.44
CA ARG A 162 10.84 -8.67 -9.35
C ARG A 162 9.54 -8.89 -8.58
N SER A 163 9.35 -8.10 -7.53
CA SER A 163 8.17 -8.20 -6.68
C SER A 163 7.81 -6.86 -6.04
N CYS A 164 6.55 -6.74 -5.66
CA CYS A 164 6.00 -5.61 -4.95
C CYS A 164 5.45 -6.09 -3.60
N LYS A 165 5.80 -5.37 -2.53
CA LYS A 165 5.49 -5.73 -1.15
C LYS A 165 5.02 -4.49 -0.40
N LEU A 166 3.81 -4.52 0.13
CA LEU A 166 3.30 -3.46 1.00
C LEU A 166 2.91 -4.05 2.36
N VAL A 167 3.12 -3.28 3.42
CA VAL A 167 2.65 -3.54 4.77
C VAL A 167 1.71 -2.40 5.14
N VAL A 168 0.45 -2.74 5.41
CA VAL A 168 -0.62 -1.82 5.76
C VAL A 168 -0.96 -2.02 7.23
N ILE A 169 -0.95 -0.93 8.00
CA ILE A 169 -1.21 -0.93 9.44
C ILE A 169 -2.41 -0.03 9.71
N GLY A 170 -3.42 -0.55 10.40
CA GLY A 170 -4.65 0.17 10.64
C GLY A 170 -5.70 -0.61 11.42
N ARG A 171 -6.89 -0.04 11.54
CA ARG A 171 -8.06 -0.67 12.17
C ARG A 171 -9.06 -1.14 11.14
N TRP A 172 -9.75 -2.23 11.47
CA TRP A 172 -10.83 -2.79 10.65
C TRP A 172 -10.41 -3.03 9.20
N LEU A 173 -9.15 -3.43 8.98
CA LEU A 173 -8.61 -3.62 7.64
C LEU A 173 -9.35 -4.76 6.94
N ASP A 174 -9.96 -4.46 5.81
CA ASP A 174 -10.53 -5.46 4.91
C ASP A 174 -9.41 -6.04 4.05
N GLN A 175 -8.81 -7.12 4.54
CA GLN A 175 -7.70 -7.79 3.86
C GLN A 175 -8.06 -8.16 2.43
N LYS A 176 -9.26 -8.70 2.19
CA LYS A 176 -9.70 -9.13 0.86
C LYS A 176 -9.77 -7.95 -0.10
N ARG A 177 -10.40 -6.84 0.33
CA ARG A 177 -10.47 -5.62 -0.48
C ARG A 177 -9.08 -5.05 -0.79
N LEU A 178 -8.17 -5.05 0.19
CA LEU A 178 -6.79 -4.57 -0.01
C LEU A 178 -6.01 -5.47 -0.99
N GLU A 179 -6.13 -6.79 -0.85
CA GLU A 179 -5.48 -7.77 -1.73
C GLU A 179 -6.01 -7.70 -3.16
N GLU A 180 -7.32 -7.60 -3.35
CA GLU A 180 -7.94 -7.45 -4.66
C GLU A 180 -7.58 -6.11 -5.31
N GLY A 181 -7.59 -5.02 -4.54
CA GLY A 181 -7.18 -3.69 -5.01
C GLY A 181 -5.74 -3.67 -5.47
N PHE A 182 -4.84 -4.25 -4.67
CA PHE A 182 -3.43 -4.34 -5.01
C PHE A 182 -3.16 -5.28 -6.17
N ALA A 183 -3.91 -6.37 -6.29
CA ALA A 183 -3.80 -7.29 -7.44
C ALA A 183 -4.10 -6.59 -8.77
N ARG A 184 -5.12 -5.72 -8.80
CA ARG A 184 -5.48 -4.94 -9.99
C ARG A 184 -4.40 -3.97 -10.45
N CYS A 185 -3.40 -3.67 -9.61
CA CYS A 185 -2.26 -2.86 -10.05
C CYS A 185 -1.40 -3.55 -11.12
N PHE A 186 -1.54 -4.86 -11.27
CA PHE A 186 -0.75 -5.68 -12.20
C PHE A 186 -1.53 -6.12 -13.44
N ASP A 187 -2.83 -5.77 -13.51
CA ASP A 187 -3.65 -6.01 -14.68
C ASP A 187 -3.23 -5.03 -15.78
N ARG A 188 -2.75 -5.57 -16.91
CA ARG A 188 -2.31 -4.82 -18.09
C ARG A 188 -3.47 -4.52 -19.03
#